data_AF-A0A3M1V1W9-F1
#
_entry.id   AF-A0A3M1V1W9-F1
#
_cell.length_a   1.000
_cell.length_b   1.000
_cell.length_c   1.000
_cell.angle_alpha   90.00
_cell.angle_beta   90.00
_cell.angle_gamma   90.00
#
_symmetry.space_group_name_H-M   'P 1'
#
loop_
_entity.id
_entity.type
_entity.pdbx_description
1 polymer ?
#
loop_
_entity_poly.entity_id
_entity_poly.type
_entity_poly.pdbx_seq_one_letter_code
_entity_poly.pdbx_strand_id
1 'polypeptide(L)' 'KFFRNPEDYGLPPLARTRFGYLCVEGMTVPGPERVDEETGEIVATPLPVLPTHYKCPQTGAALPVEDPTVWIYHEEDNQ' A
#
# COMPACT_ATOMS: atom_id res chain seq x y z
N LYS A 1 1.01 4.67 -6.55
CA LYS A 1 0.46 3.37 -7.03
C LYS A 1 -0.80 3.04 -6.23
N PHE A 2 -1.44 1.87 -6.36
CA PHE A 2 -2.69 1.53 -5.64
C PHE A 2 -2.71 0.07 -5.18
N PHE A 3 -3.61 -0.26 -4.23
CA PHE A 3 -3.87 -1.64 -3.79
C PHE A 3 -5.38 -1.93 -3.62
N ARG A 4 -5.77 -3.20 -3.76
CA ARG A 4 -7.18 -3.66 -3.71
C ARG A 4 -7.44 -4.83 -2.76
N ASN A 5 -6.48 -5.16 -1.92
CA ASN A 5 -6.53 -6.18 -0.88
C ASN A 5 -6.55 -5.53 0.53
N PRO A 6 -7.51 -4.65 0.86
CA PRO A 6 -7.57 -4.00 2.17
C PRO A 6 -7.70 -4.98 3.35
N GLU A 7 -8.25 -6.17 3.10
CA GLU A 7 -8.37 -7.25 4.07
C GLU A 7 -7.03 -7.72 4.64
N ASP A 8 -5.96 -7.71 3.84
CA ASP A 8 -4.61 -8.09 4.28
C ASP A 8 -4.03 -7.10 5.30
N TYR A 9 -4.64 -5.91 5.39
CA TYR A 9 -4.22 -4.80 6.23
C TYR A 9 -5.25 -4.44 7.31
N GLY A 10 -6.33 -5.23 7.46
CA GLY A 10 -7.42 -4.94 8.39
C GLY A 10 -8.21 -3.67 8.06
N LEU A 11 -8.14 -3.19 6.81
CA LEU A 11 -8.82 -1.98 6.36
C LEU A 11 -10.24 -2.30 5.86
N PRO A 12 -11.19 -1.37 5.97
CA PRO A 12 -12.54 -1.59 5.46
C PRO A 12 -12.56 -1.71 3.93
N PRO A 13 -13.48 -2.51 3.36
CA PRO A 13 -13.60 -2.61 1.91
C PRO A 13 -14.08 -1.29 1.30
N LEU A 14 -13.45 -0.86 0.21
CA LEU A 14 -13.87 0.33 -0.53
C LEU A 14 -14.84 -0.03 -1.66
N ALA A 15 -16.14 0.22 -1.44
CA ALA A 15 -17.19 -0.18 -2.36
C ALA A 15 -17.29 0.63 -3.68
N ARG A 16 -16.52 1.73 -3.85
CA ARG A 16 -16.82 2.73 -4.91
C ARG A 16 -15.62 3.33 -5.67
N THR A 17 -14.42 2.78 -5.54
CA THR A 17 -13.24 3.28 -6.28
C THR A 17 -12.78 2.28 -7.32
N ARG A 18 -12.53 2.78 -8.54
CA ARG A 18 -11.92 1.99 -9.62
C ARG A 18 -10.54 1.47 -9.21
N PHE A 19 -9.78 2.19 -8.39
CA PHE A 19 -8.38 1.85 -8.09
C PHE A 19 -8.17 1.25 -6.70
N GLY A 20 -9.14 1.34 -5.79
CA GLY A 20 -8.92 0.98 -4.39
C GLY A 20 -8.20 2.09 -3.64
N TYR A 21 -7.34 1.71 -2.69
CA TYR A 21 -6.56 2.64 -1.87
C TYR A 21 -5.31 3.12 -2.59
N LEU A 22 -4.88 4.35 -2.27
CA LEU A 22 -3.59 4.87 -2.70
C LEU A 22 -2.47 4.16 -1.94
N CYS A 23 -1.41 3.79 -2.64
CA CYS A 23 -0.17 3.28 -2.09
C CYS A 23 0.97 4.23 -2.46
N VAL A 24 1.76 4.65 -1.47
CA VAL A 24 3.00 5.41 -1.62
C VAL A 24 4.20 4.55 -1.22
N GLU A 25 5.41 4.96 -1.60
CA GLU A 25 6.64 4.24 -1.25
C GLU A 25 6.86 4.30 0.27
N GLY A 26 7.25 3.17 0.87
CA GLY A 26 7.49 3.07 2.31
C GLY A 26 6.23 3.16 3.18
N MET A 27 5.03 3.07 2.62
CA MET A 27 3.79 3.13 3.39
C MET A 27 3.65 1.92 4.33
N THR A 28 3.26 2.17 5.58
CA THR A 28 3.00 1.13 6.58
C THR A 28 1.68 1.37 7.28
N VAL A 29 1.04 0.29 7.73
CA VAL A 29 -0.10 0.33 8.67
C VAL A 29 0.29 -0.33 10.00
N PRO A 30 -0.43 -0.07 11.11
CA PRO A 30 -0.28 -0.85 12.32
C PRO A 30 -0.59 -2.33 12.02
N GLY A 31 0.38 -3.19 12.21
CA GLY A 31 0.21 -4.64 12.17
C GLY A 31 -0.15 -5.20 13.55
N PRO A 32 0.07 -6.50 13.77
CA PRO A 32 -0.23 -7.15 15.03
C PRO A 32 0.44 -6.46 16.23
N GLU A 33 -0.34 -6.31 17.28
CA GLU A 33 0.13 -5.82 18.58
C GLU A 33 0.93 -6.91 19.31
N ARG A 34 2.01 -6.50 19.96
CA ARG A 34 2.80 -7.32 20.87
C ARG A 34 3.06 -6.55 22.16
N VAL A 35 3.22 -7.27 23.25
CA VAL A 35 3.66 -6.68 24.51
C VAL A 35 5.19 -6.60 24.47
N ASP A 36 5.73 -5.42 24.72
CA ASP A 36 7.15 -5.24 24.98
C ASP A 36 7.49 -5.85 26.35
N GLU A 37 8.36 -6.85 26.39
CA GLU A 37 8.67 -7.60 27.61
C GLU A 37 9.47 -6.77 28.64
N GLU A 38 10.14 -5.70 28.20
CA GLU A 38 10.93 -4.83 29.06
C GLU A 38 10.08 -3.71 29.66
N THR A 39 9.20 -3.09 28.86
CA THR A 39 8.41 -1.92 29.30
C THR A 39 6.98 -2.27 29.72
N GLY A 40 6.45 -3.40 29.27
CA GLY A 40 5.04 -3.78 29.42
C GLY A 40 4.08 -3.02 28.51
N GLU A 41 4.59 -2.21 27.59
CA GLU A 41 3.78 -1.45 26.64
C GLU A 41 3.26 -2.32 25.50
N ILE A 42 2.08 -1.98 24.96
CA ILE A 42 1.56 -2.62 23.75
C ILE A 42 2.12 -1.86 22.55
N VAL A 43 2.92 -2.56 21.73
CA VAL A 43 3.56 -2.00 20.54
C VAL A 43 3.00 -2.71 19.31
N ALA A 44 2.50 -1.94 18.33
CA ALA A 44 2.12 -2.47 17.04
C ALA A 44 3.35 -2.64 16.14
N THR A 45 3.50 -3.80 15.50
CA THR A 45 4.56 -4.00 14.50
C THR A 45 4.16 -3.35 13.18
N PRO A 46 4.95 -2.43 12.59
CA PRO A 46 4.60 -1.83 11.31
C PRO A 46 4.50 -2.89 10.20
N LEU A 47 3.38 -2.93 9.49
CA LEU A 47 3.13 -3.82 8.36
C LEU A 47 3.29 -3.02 7.06
N PRO A 48 4.25 -3.35 6.17
CA PRO A 48 4.43 -2.64 4.91
C PRO A 48 3.24 -2.87 3.97
N VAL A 49 2.77 -1.80 3.35
CA VAL A 49 1.72 -1.85 2.33
C VAL A 49 2.34 -1.84 0.95
N LEU A 50 2.02 -2.89 0.18
CA LEU A 50 2.55 -3.09 -1.15
C LEU A 50 1.49 -2.81 -2.23
N PRO A 51 1.86 -2.15 -3.35
CA PRO A 51 0.93 -1.86 -4.43
C PRO A 51 0.61 -3.11 -5.25
N THR A 52 -0.65 -3.28 -5.64
CA THR A 52 -1.07 -4.36 -6.56
C THR A 52 -1.03 -3.92 -8.03
N HIS A 53 -1.23 -2.63 -8.27
CA HIS A 53 -1.38 -2.07 -9.61
C HIS A 53 -1.03 -0.57 -9.62
N TYR A 54 -0.89 -0.02 -10.82
CA TYR A 54 -0.72 1.40 -11.08
C TYR A 54 -1.69 1.87 -12.16
N LYS A 55 -1.90 3.19 -12.24
CA LYS A 55 -2.67 3.80 -13.31
C LYS A 55 -1.75 4.05 -14.50
N CYS A 56 -2.04 3.44 -15.65
CA CYS A 56 -1.33 3.70 -16.89
C CYS A 56 -1.48 5.18 -17.29
N PRO A 57 -0.38 5.93 -17.51
CA PRO A 57 -0.43 7.35 -17.88
C PRO A 57 -1.21 7.60 -19.18
N GLN A 58 -1.02 6.74 -20.18
CA GLN A 58 -1.58 6.94 -21.53
C GLN A 58 -3.06 6.55 -21.63
N THR A 59 -3.47 5.48 -20.94
CA THR A 59 -4.82 4.91 -21.09
C THR A 59 -5.71 5.11 -19.87
N GLY A 60 -5.13 5.47 -18.72
CA GLY A 60 -5.83 5.50 -17.45
C GLY A 60 -6.29 4.12 -16.94
N ALA A 61 -5.87 3.02 -17.58
CA ALA A 61 -6.19 1.66 -17.14
C ALA A 61 -5.43 1.30 -15.86
N ALA A 62 -5.99 0.38 -15.07
CA ALA A 62 -5.28 -0.22 -13.93
C ALA A 62 -4.44 -1.39 -14.44
N LEU A 63 -3.11 -1.24 -14.43
CA LEU A 63 -2.16 -2.27 -14.87
C LEU A 63 -1.46 -2.89 -13.66
N PRO A 64 -1.25 -4.23 -13.64
CA PRO A 64 -0.61 -4.89 -12.51
C PRO A 64 0.82 -4.38 -12.32
N VAL A 65 1.29 -4.38 -11.08
CA VAL A 65 2.70 -4.15 -10.77
C VAL A 65 3.43 -5.50 -10.88
N GLU A 66 4.55 -5.53 -11.61
CA GLU A 66 5.36 -6.75 -11.78
C GLU A 66 6.10 -7.12 -10.49
N ASP A 67 6.80 -6.15 -9.89
CA ASP A 67 7.44 -6.29 -8.58
C ASP A 67 6.94 -5.18 -7.64
N PRO A 68 6.15 -5.52 -6.60
CA PRO A 68 5.59 -4.54 -5.68
C PRO A 68 6.64 -3.84 -4.80
N THR A 69 7.83 -4.41 -4.66
CA THR A 69 8.93 -3.85 -3.85
C THR A 69 9.75 -2.82 -4.61
N VAL A 70 9.65 -2.80 -5.95
CA VAL A 70 10.41 -1.88 -6.80
C VAL A 70 9.54 -0.70 -7.22
N TRP A 71 10.05 0.51 -6.97
CA TRP A 71 9.42 1.76 -7.37
C TRP A 71 10.12 2.33 -8.60
N ILE A 72 9.42 2.24 -9.74
CA ILE A 72 9.86 2.83 -11.00
C ILE A 72 9.17 4.17 -11.15
N TYR A 73 9.98 5.22 -11.29
CA TYR A 73 9.54 6.57 -11.58
C TYR A 73 9.69 6.81 -13.07
N HIS A 74 8.60 7.16 -13.76
CA HIS A 74 8.69 7.62 -15.14
C HIS A 74 9.06 9.10 -15.13
N GLU A 75 9.96 9.52 -16.02
CA GLU A 75 10.52 10.88 -16.08
C GLU A 75 9.49 11.98 -16.43
N GLU A 76 8.20 11.66 -16.53
CA GLU A 76 7.12 12.60 -16.89
C GLU A 76 6.54 13.39 -15.70
N ASP A 77 6.92 13.09 -14.45
CA ASP A 77 6.42 13.78 -13.24
C ASP A 77 7.28 15.00 -12.80
N ASN A 78 8.24 15.45 -13.63
CA ASN A 78 9.13 16.58 -13.30
C ASN A 78 8.90 17.82 -14.19
N GLN A 79 7.65 18.32 -14.24
CA GLN A 79 7.30 19.62 -14.83
C GLN A 79 6.63 20.56 -13.82
#